data_AF-A0A3C0FN29-F1
#
_entry.id   AF-A0A3C0FN29-F1
#
_cell.length_a   1.000
_cell.length_b   1.000
_cell.length_c   1.000
_cell.angle_alpha   90.00
_cell.angle_beta   90.00
_cell.angle_gamma   90.00
#
_symmetry.space_group_name_H-M   'P 1'
#
loop_
_entity.id
_entity.type
_entity.pdbx_description
1 polymer ?
#
loop_
_entity_poly.entity_id
_entity_poly.type
_entity_poly.pdbx_seq_one_letter_code
_entity_poly.pdbx_strand_id
1 'polypeptide(L)'
;GSLSLADIAAQVGSPITEHVRATIDDGVRNAAYKIIKGKGATYYGIGAGLARIIKAIAQDQHDVLTVSCVTPEIVGVKDVALSIPRVVGAQGIETDLMPDLVSTERDGLEKSARLLKDSVESIRL
;
A
#
# COMPACT_ATOMS: atom_id res chain seq x y z
N GLY A 1 18.76 -4.40 -4.49
CA GLY A 1 19.39 -5.73 -4.32
C GLY A 1 18.94 -6.60 -5.46
N SER A 2 19.81 -7.46 -6.00
CA SER A 2 19.55 -8.24 -7.21
C SER A 2 18.84 -9.58 -6.99
N LEU A 3 18.68 -10.02 -5.73
CA LEU A 3 18.03 -11.30 -5.40
C LEU A 3 16.54 -11.10 -5.10
N SER A 4 15.72 -12.05 -5.53
CA SER A 4 14.29 -12.05 -5.22
C SER A 4 14.06 -12.35 -3.73
N LEU A 5 12.88 -11.99 -3.22
CA LEU A 5 12.48 -12.31 -1.86
C LEU A 5 12.50 -13.84 -1.59
N ALA A 6 12.09 -14.64 -2.58
CA ALA A 6 12.06 -16.09 -2.46
C ALA A 6 13.48 -16.67 -2.36
N ASP A 7 14.42 -16.16 -3.17
CA ASP A 7 15.80 -16.63 -3.16
C ASP A 7 16.50 -16.32 -1.83
N ILE A 8 16.34 -15.09 -1.32
CA ILE A 8 16.92 -14.68 -0.04
C ILE A 8 16.33 -15.53 1.10
N ALA A 9 15.01 -15.71 1.11
CA ALA A 9 14.32 -16.48 2.14
C ALA A 9 14.80 -17.94 2.19
N ALA A 10 15.00 -18.56 1.03
CA ALA A 10 15.57 -19.91 0.94
C ALA A 10 17.03 -19.95 1.43
N GLN A 11 17.84 -18.96 1.04
CA GLN A 11 19.25 -18.88 1.42
C GLN A 11 19.47 -18.75 2.93
N VAL A 12 18.57 -18.05 3.64
CA VAL A 12 18.63 -17.90 5.11
C VAL A 12 17.92 -19.03 5.87
N GLY A 13 17.48 -20.09 5.18
CA GLY A 13 16.83 -21.26 5.79
C GLY A 13 15.40 -21.00 6.26
N SER A 14 14.72 -19.99 5.72
CA SER A 14 13.34 -19.61 6.06
C SER A 14 12.47 -19.45 4.79
N PRO A 15 12.22 -20.53 4.03
CA PRO A 15 11.52 -20.44 2.75
C PRO A 15 10.09 -19.91 2.89
N ILE A 16 9.67 -19.04 1.96
CA ILE A 16 8.29 -18.52 1.89
C ILE A 16 7.40 -19.56 1.21
N THR A 17 6.88 -20.50 2.01
CA THR A 17 5.85 -21.44 1.57
C THR A 17 4.49 -20.75 1.42
N GLU A 18 3.54 -21.42 0.79
CA GLU A 18 2.17 -20.89 0.66
C GLU A 18 1.51 -20.66 2.02
N HIS A 19 1.76 -21.55 2.99
CA HIS A 19 1.26 -21.39 4.36
C HIS A 19 1.84 -20.14 5.05
N VAL A 20 3.14 -19.88 4.85
CA VAL A 20 3.80 -18.68 5.37
C VAL A 20 3.23 -17.42 4.72
N ARG A 21 3.06 -17.43 3.39
CA ARG A 21 2.45 -16.33 2.64
C ARG A 21 1.03 -16.02 3.14
N ALA A 22 0.18 -17.04 3.29
CA ALA A 22 -1.19 -16.89 3.76
C ALA A 22 -1.24 -16.33 5.20
N THR A 23 -0.32 -16.77 6.06
CA THR A 23 -0.21 -16.27 7.45
C THR A 23 0.19 -14.79 7.48
N ILE A 24 1.14 -14.38 6.63
CA ILE A 24 1.56 -12.98 6.50
C ILE A 24 0.42 -12.14 5.92
N ASP A 25 -0.29 -12.62 4.88
CA ASP A 25 -1.46 -11.93 4.30
C ASP A 25 -2.54 -11.66 5.36
N ASP A 26 -2.95 -12.69 6.11
CA ASP A 26 -3.93 -12.52 7.20
C ASP A 26 -3.40 -11.56 8.28
N GLY A 27 -2.11 -11.65 8.60
CA GLY A 27 -1.43 -10.76 9.53
C GLY A 27 -1.53 -9.29 9.14
N VAL A 28 -1.31 -8.98 7.86
CA VAL A 28 -1.37 -7.62 7.32
C VAL A 28 -2.82 -7.17 7.11
N ARG A 29 -3.61 -7.93 6.37
CA ARG A 29 -4.98 -7.61 5.97
C ARG A 29 -5.90 -7.42 7.17
N ASN A 30 -5.77 -8.27 8.18
CA ASN A 30 -6.69 -8.32 9.33
C ASN A 30 -6.12 -7.68 10.61
N ALA A 31 -4.96 -7.02 10.55
CA ALA A 31 -4.35 -6.35 11.71
C ALA A 31 -5.31 -5.37 12.40
N ALA A 32 -5.99 -4.53 11.63
CA ALA A 32 -6.90 -3.51 12.16
C ALA A 32 -8.07 -4.15 12.93
N TYR A 33 -8.68 -5.21 12.40
CA TYR A 33 -9.78 -5.92 13.06
C TYR A 33 -9.33 -6.56 14.38
N LYS A 34 -8.15 -7.17 14.41
CA LYS A 34 -7.56 -7.76 15.63
C LYS A 34 -7.35 -6.70 16.71
N ILE A 35 -6.82 -5.53 16.35
CA ILE A 35 -6.60 -4.40 17.27
C ILE A 35 -7.93 -3.84 17.79
N ILE A 36 -8.91 -3.61 16.91
CA ILE A 36 -10.22 -3.08 17.30
C ILE A 36 -10.93 -4.04 18.24
N LYS A 37 -10.89 -5.36 17.97
CA LYS A 37 -11.45 -6.36 18.88
C LYS A 37 -10.79 -6.35 20.26
N GLY A 38 -9.48 -6.10 20.32
CA GLY A 38 -8.72 -6.11 21.58
C GLY A 38 -8.85 -4.84 22.42
N LYS A 39 -8.95 -3.66 21.79
CA LYS A 39 -8.94 -2.37 22.52
C LYS A 39 -9.90 -1.30 21.99
N GLY A 40 -10.86 -1.65 21.13
CA GLY A 40 -11.93 -0.78 20.62
C GLY A 40 -11.55 0.14 19.47
N ALA A 41 -10.28 0.48 19.27
CA ALA A 41 -9.83 1.37 18.18
C ALA A 41 -8.34 1.22 17.83
N THR A 42 -7.96 1.65 16.62
CA THR A 42 -6.56 1.76 16.16
C THR A 42 -6.16 3.23 15.97
N TYR A 43 -5.02 3.64 16.52
CA TYR A 43 -4.59 5.05 16.47
C TYR A 43 -3.07 5.23 16.62
N TYR A 44 -2.38 4.39 17.40
CA TYR A 44 -0.92 4.50 17.56
C TYR A 44 -0.16 4.26 16.25
N GLY A 45 -0.50 3.19 15.52
CA GLY A 45 0.17 2.86 14.25
C GLY A 45 -0.03 3.94 13.18
N ILE A 46 -1.27 4.40 13.00
CA ILE A 46 -1.58 5.49 12.05
C ILE A 46 -0.95 6.81 12.49
N GLY A 47 -0.87 7.09 13.79
CA GLY A 47 -0.17 8.28 14.31
C GLY A 47 1.32 8.29 13.95
N ALA A 48 2.01 7.16 14.10
CA ALA A 48 3.40 7.02 13.68
C ALA A 48 3.56 7.12 12.15
N GLY A 49 2.64 6.53 11.39
CA GLY A 49 2.61 6.63 9.92
C GLY A 49 2.43 8.07 9.42
N LEU A 50 1.50 8.82 10.02
CA LEU A 50 1.30 10.24 9.72
C LEU A 50 2.55 11.07 10.07
N ALA A 51 3.17 10.82 11.23
CA ALA A 51 4.42 11.49 11.60
C ALA A 51 5.53 11.22 10.57
N ARG A 52 5.59 10.01 10.00
CA ARG A 52 6.55 9.66 8.95
C ARG A 52 6.32 10.43 7.64
N ILE A 53 5.06 10.56 7.21
CA ILE A 53 4.70 11.34 6.01
C ILE A 53 4.98 12.82 6.24
N ILE A 54 4.59 13.37 7.39
CA ILE A 54 4.87 14.77 7.76
C ILE A 54 6.37 15.03 7.75
N LYS A 55 7.18 14.11 8.29
CA LYS A 55 8.64 14.24 8.27
C LYS A 55 9.20 14.25 6.84
N ALA A 56 8.69 13.38 5.96
CA ALA A 56 9.11 13.33 4.56
C ALA A 56 8.88 14.68 3.86
N ILE A 57 7.72 15.29 4.08
CA ILE A 57 7.36 16.59 3.53
C ILE A 57 8.19 17.72 4.18
N ALA A 58 8.19 17.80 5.51
CA ALA A 58 8.81 18.90 6.25
C ALA A 58 10.33 18.97 6.08
N GLN A 59 10.98 17.84 5.78
CA GLN A 59 12.42 17.75 5.59
C GLN A 59 12.83 17.52 4.12
N ASP A 60 11.88 17.63 3.19
CA ASP A 60 12.11 17.44 1.75
C ASP A 60 12.89 16.15 1.44
N GLN A 61 12.46 15.03 2.02
CA GLN A 61 13.26 13.80 2.04
C GLN A 61 13.27 13.05 0.70
N HIS A 62 12.35 13.38 -0.22
CA HIS A 62 12.12 12.65 -1.47
C HIS A 62 12.00 11.13 -1.25
N ASP A 63 11.31 10.74 -0.17
CA ASP A 63 11.18 9.35 0.23
C ASP A 63 10.13 8.63 -0.61
N VAL A 64 10.38 7.34 -0.91
CA VAL A 64 9.36 6.48 -1.53
C VAL A 64 8.43 5.93 -0.44
N LEU A 65 7.17 6.36 -0.46
CA LEU A 65 6.12 5.92 0.46
C LEU A 65 4.90 5.42 -0.33
N THR A 66 4.20 4.39 0.18
CA THR A 66 2.92 3.94 -0.39
C THR A 66 1.79 4.78 0.20
N VAL A 67 1.37 5.84 -0.50
CA VAL A 67 0.37 6.82 -0.05
C VAL A 67 -0.71 7.03 -1.09
N SER A 68 -1.88 7.52 -0.68
CA SER A 68 -3.06 7.71 -1.55
C SER A 68 -3.22 9.16 -2.05
N CYS A 69 -3.65 9.30 -3.30
CA CYS A 69 -4.07 10.54 -3.97
C CYS A 69 -4.83 10.17 -5.24
N VAL A 70 -5.56 11.14 -5.80
CA VAL A 70 -6.23 10.96 -7.10
C VAL A 70 -5.19 10.68 -8.16
N THR A 71 -5.30 9.51 -8.78
CA THR A 71 -4.42 9.05 -9.85
C THR A 71 -5.18 9.20 -11.17
N PRO A 72 -4.63 9.90 -12.18
CA PRO A 72 -5.34 10.16 -13.43
C PRO A 72 -5.79 8.88 -14.14
N GLU A 73 -4.90 7.88 -14.18
CA GLU A 73 -5.21 6.55 -14.70
C GLU A 73 -4.31 5.50 -14.04
N ILE A 74 -4.89 4.38 -13.62
CA ILE A 74 -4.16 3.21 -13.14
C ILE A 74 -4.91 1.95 -13.56
N VAL A 75 -4.20 0.98 -14.15
CA VAL A 75 -4.77 -0.32 -14.57
C VAL A 75 -6.14 -0.21 -15.28
N GLY A 76 -6.30 0.80 -16.15
CA GLY A 76 -7.53 1.05 -16.92
C GLY A 76 -8.66 1.76 -16.17
N VAL A 77 -8.43 2.23 -14.95
CA VAL A 77 -9.38 3.00 -14.14
C VAL A 77 -8.90 4.45 -14.02
N LYS A 78 -9.77 5.41 -14.33
CA LYS A 78 -9.45 6.85 -14.34
C LYS A 78 -9.94 7.58 -13.11
N ASP A 79 -9.21 8.63 -12.73
CA ASP A 79 -9.56 9.58 -11.66
C ASP A 79 -10.03 8.88 -10.38
N VAL A 80 -9.13 8.09 -9.79
CA VAL A 80 -9.40 7.27 -8.61
C VAL A 80 -8.33 7.52 -7.55
N ALA A 81 -8.75 7.65 -6.28
CA ALA A 81 -7.84 7.82 -5.16
C ALA A 81 -7.47 6.46 -4.54
N LEU A 82 -6.22 6.05 -4.67
CA LEU A 82 -5.69 4.80 -4.11
C LEU A 82 -4.18 4.92 -3.84
N SER A 83 -3.63 3.95 -3.10
CA SER A 83 -2.21 3.93 -2.73
C SER A 83 -1.38 3.16 -3.76
N ILE A 84 -0.30 3.81 -4.22
CA ILE A 84 0.81 3.21 -4.97
C ILE A 84 2.13 3.78 -4.41
N PRO A 85 3.31 3.22 -4.71
CA PRO A 85 4.58 3.80 -4.30
C PRO A 85 4.78 5.17 -4.96
N ARG A 86 5.14 6.17 -4.17
CA ARG A 86 5.30 7.57 -4.63
C ARG A 86 6.48 8.24 -3.97
N VAL A 87 7.15 9.10 -4.71
CA VAL A 87 8.15 10.03 -4.16
C VAL A 87 7.43 11.16 -3.43
N VAL A 88 7.77 11.35 -2.16
CA VAL A 88 7.19 12.38 -1.30
C VAL A 88 8.28 13.33 -0.81
N GLY A 89 8.16 14.60 -1.18
CA GLY A 89 9.03 15.70 -0.78
C GLY A 89 8.24 16.91 -0.27
N ALA A 90 8.86 18.09 -0.23
CA ALA A 90 8.26 19.31 0.32
C ALA A 90 7.02 19.78 -0.46
N GLN A 91 6.90 19.40 -1.73
CA GLN A 91 5.72 19.68 -2.56
C GLN A 91 4.62 18.63 -2.43
N GLY A 92 4.74 17.69 -1.49
CA GLY A 92 3.84 16.56 -1.35
C GLY A 92 4.25 15.42 -2.27
N ILE A 93 3.32 14.92 -3.09
CA ILE A 93 3.59 13.84 -4.04
C ILE A 93 4.22 14.43 -5.30
N GLU A 94 5.40 13.92 -5.66
CA GLU A 94 6.19 14.45 -6.79
C GLU A 94 6.21 13.48 -7.98
N THR A 95 6.13 12.18 -7.73
CA THR A 95 6.26 11.16 -8.78
C THR A 95 5.59 9.85 -8.35
N ASP A 96 4.85 9.23 -9.27
CA ASP A 96 4.35 7.87 -9.12
C ASP A 96 5.41 6.84 -9.57
N LEU A 97 5.61 5.79 -8.76
CA LEU A 97 6.55 4.70 -9.04
C LEU A 97 5.81 3.37 -9.12
N MET A 98 5.51 2.94 -10.34
CA MET A 98 4.80 1.67 -10.56
C MET A 98 5.78 0.52 -10.72
N PRO A 99 5.77 -0.50 -9.84
CA PRO A 99 6.56 -1.71 -10.03
C PRO A 99 5.95 -2.59 -11.12
N ASP A 100 6.76 -3.49 -11.68
CA ASP A 100 6.25 -4.59 -12.48
C ASP A 100 5.43 -5.52 -11.59
N LEU A 101 4.17 -5.75 -12.00
CA LEU A 101 3.24 -6.63 -11.31
C LEU A 101 3.04 -7.91 -12.11
N VAL A 102 2.95 -9.04 -11.41
CA VAL A 102 2.44 -10.26 -12.05
C VAL A 102 0.94 -10.12 -12.30
N SER A 103 0.38 -10.96 -13.17
CA SER A 103 -1.02 -10.88 -13.58
C SER A 103 -1.99 -10.86 -12.40
N THR A 104 -1.78 -11.73 -11.41
CA THR A 104 -2.64 -11.82 -10.23
C THR A 104 -2.63 -10.55 -9.36
N GLU A 105 -1.48 -9.88 -9.24
CA GLU A 105 -1.36 -8.62 -8.51
C GLU A 105 -2.00 -7.47 -9.29
N ARG A 106 -1.82 -7.45 -10.61
CA ARG A 106 -2.46 -6.48 -11.50
C ARG A 106 -3.98 -6.58 -11.46
N ASP A 107 -4.52 -7.79 -11.53
CA ASP A 107 -5.97 -8.05 -11.45
C ASP A 107 -6.52 -7.63 -10.07
N GLY A 108 -5.77 -7.88 -9.00
CA GLY A 108 -6.10 -7.45 -7.64
C GLY A 108 -6.15 -5.92 -7.50
N LEU A 109 -5.16 -5.22 -8.08
CA LEU A 109 -5.12 -3.76 -8.10
C LEU A 109 -6.28 -3.17 -8.91
N GLU A 110 -6.56 -3.73 -10.09
CA GLU A 110 -7.68 -3.30 -10.92
C GLU A 110 -9.02 -3.43 -10.19
N LYS A 111 -9.26 -4.59 -9.57
CA LYS A 111 -10.45 -4.82 -8.76
C LYS A 111 -10.58 -3.80 -7.63
N SER A 112 -9.48 -3.48 -6.94
CA SER A 112 -9.47 -2.47 -5.88
C SER A 112 -9.76 -1.06 -6.41
N ALA A 113 -9.16 -0.68 -7.53
CA ALA A 113 -9.37 0.62 -8.15
C ALA A 113 -10.83 0.79 -8.61
N ARG A 114 -11.42 -0.22 -9.25
CA ARG A 114 -12.83 -0.22 -9.66
C ARG A 114 -13.76 -0.08 -8.45
N LEU A 115 -13.54 -0.87 -7.40
CA LEU A 115 -14.34 -0.79 -6.18
C LEU A 115 -14.34 0.61 -5.56
N LEU A 116 -13.18 1.26 -5.51
CA LEU A 116 -13.07 2.63 -5.00
C LEU A 116 -13.78 3.64 -5.90
N LYS A 117 -13.65 3.50 -7.22
CA LYS A 117 -14.33 4.36 -8.20
C LYS A 117 -15.85 4.25 -8.07
N ASP A 118 -16.37 3.04 -8.10
CA ASP A 118 -17.80 2.76 -7.97
C ASP A 118 -18.36 3.26 -6.62
N SER A 119 -17.58 3.10 -5.54
CA SER A 119 -17.97 3.58 -4.21
C SER A 119 -18.12 5.10 -4.16
N VAL A 120 -17.18 5.84 -4.75
CA VAL A 120 -17.26 7.31 -4.81
C VAL A 120 -18.41 7.76 -5.71
N GLU A 121 -18.60 7.14 -6.87
CA GLU A 121 -19.68 7.47 -7.81
C GLU A 121 -21.08 7.17 -7.24
N SER A 122 -21.19 6.20 -6.34
CA SER A 122 -22.44 5.89 -5.65
C SER A 122 -22.88 6.96 -4.65
N ILE A 123 -21.94 7.81 -4.22
CA ILE A 123 -22.20 8.90 -3.27
C ILE A 123 -22.46 10.17 -4.08
N ARG A 124 -23.62 10.79 -3.87
CA ARG A 124 -23.85 12.17 -4.33
C ARG A 124 -23.08 13.11 -3.41
N LEU A 125 -21.91 13.58 -3.85
CA LEU A 125 -21.17 14.67 -3.23
C LEU A 125 -21.75 16.02 -3.63
#